data_AF-A0A1B6I9W9-F1
#
_entry.id   AF-A0A1B6I9W9-F1
#
_cell.length_a   1.000
_cell.length_b   1.000
_cell.length_c   1.000
_cell.angle_alpha   90.00
_cell.angle_beta   90.00
_cell.angle_gamma   90.00
#
_symmetry.space_group_name_H-M   'P 1'
#
loop_
_entity.id
_entity.type
_entity.pdbx_description
1 polymer ?
#
loop_
_entity_poly.entity_id
_entity_poly.type
_entity_poly.pdbx_seq_one_letter_code
_entity_poly.pdbx_strand_id
1 'polypeptide(L)'
;IEEVNTDAIINKTKPLNTKDCPIFSLAFGYGADFNFLRKLSLSNYGFARNIYEAADATDQLKNFYKTISSPLLSNVTFTYLPGQVDNSSRTKIDFPVFFNGSELAVAGKIN
;
A
#
# COMPACT_ATOMS: atom_id res chain seq x y z
N ILE A 1 -13.03 25.81 -2.83
CA ILE A 1 -12.42 25.71 -1.49
C ILE A 1 -11.54 24.46 -1.55
N GLU A 2 -10.25 24.62 -1.35
CA GLU A 2 -9.31 23.49 -1.29
C GLU A 2 -9.47 22.79 0.06
N GLU A 3 -9.45 21.46 0.04
CA GLU A 3 -9.51 20.65 1.26
C GLU A 3 -8.10 20.52 1.85
N VAL A 4 -7.95 20.81 3.14
CA VAL A 4 -6.67 20.76 3.86
C VAL A 4 -6.69 19.80 5.05
N ASN A 5 -7.87 19.32 5.46
CA ASN A 5 -7.98 18.38 6.55
C ASN A 5 -7.53 16.98 6.07
N THR A 6 -6.45 16.48 6.67
CA THR A 6 -5.80 15.22 6.29
C THR A 6 -6.72 14.01 6.42
N ASP A 7 -7.51 13.93 7.49
CA ASP A 7 -8.47 12.84 7.70
C ASP A 7 -9.64 12.94 6.70
N ALA A 8 -10.11 14.15 6.39
CA ALA A 8 -11.13 14.35 5.36
C ALA A 8 -10.64 13.94 3.97
N ILE A 9 -9.38 14.23 3.63
CA ILE A 9 -8.75 13.77 2.38
C ILE A 9 -8.72 12.24 2.34
N ILE A 10 -8.21 11.59 3.38
CA ILE A 10 -8.13 10.11 3.44
C ILE A 10 -9.52 9.48 3.26
N ASN A 11 -10.51 9.99 4.00
CA ASN A 11 -11.88 9.48 3.97
C ASN A 11 -12.58 9.70 2.62
N LYS A 12 -12.22 10.76 1.88
CA LYS A 12 -12.71 11.01 0.52
C LYS A 12 -11.98 10.17 -0.53
N THR A 13 -10.67 9.99 -0.41
CA THR A 13 -9.87 9.28 -1.43
C THR A 13 -10.25 7.80 -1.53
N LYS A 14 -10.46 7.11 -0.39
CA LYS A 14 -10.77 5.67 -0.38
C LYS A 14 -11.99 5.29 -1.23
N PRO A 15 -13.19 5.88 -1.04
CA PRO A 15 -14.36 5.55 -1.85
C PRO A 15 -14.22 5.98 -3.31
N LEU A 16 -13.39 6.98 -3.62
CA LEU A 16 -13.13 7.41 -5.00
C LEU A 16 -12.20 6.44 -5.76
N ASN A 17 -11.37 5.68 -5.04
CA ASN A 17 -10.51 4.65 -5.60
C ASN A 17 -11.29 3.36 -5.93
N THR A 18 -12.25 3.47 -6.84
CA THR A 18 -13.20 2.40 -7.21
C THR A 18 -12.58 1.19 -7.91
N LYS A 19 -11.30 1.28 -8.30
CA LYS A 19 -10.54 0.21 -8.96
C LYS A 19 -9.54 -0.47 -8.02
N ASP A 20 -9.55 -0.11 -6.75
CA ASP A 20 -8.61 -0.60 -5.74
C ASP A 20 -7.14 -0.45 -6.17
N CYS A 21 -6.83 0.59 -6.94
CA CYS A 21 -5.48 0.88 -7.39
C CYS A 21 -4.60 1.27 -6.19
N PRO A 22 -3.42 0.65 -6.00
CA PRO A 22 -2.52 1.06 -4.93
C PRO A 22 -2.09 2.52 -5.06
N ILE A 23 -2.20 3.28 -3.97
CA ILE A 23 -1.67 4.65 -3.90
C ILE A 23 -0.40 4.64 -3.05
N PHE A 24 0.73 4.90 -3.69
CA PHE A 24 2.01 5.03 -3.02
C PHE A 24 2.38 6.50 -2.84
N SER A 25 2.85 6.86 -1.65
CA SER A 25 3.21 8.23 -1.33
C SER A 25 4.72 8.39 -1.17
N LEU A 26 5.28 9.46 -1.72
CA LEU A 26 6.69 9.84 -1.55
C LEU A 26 6.75 11.13 -0.74
N ALA A 27 7.21 11.02 0.51
CA ALA A 27 7.42 12.14 1.41
C ALA A 27 8.82 12.71 1.21
N PHE A 28 8.93 13.80 0.44
CA PHE A 28 10.22 14.40 0.10
C PHE A 28 10.60 15.44 1.15
N GLY A 29 11.74 15.22 1.82
CA GLY A 29 12.32 16.15 2.78
C GLY A 29 11.62 16.12 4.13
N TYR A 30 12.11 16.95 5.06
CA TYR A 30 11.60 16.99 6.43
C TYR A 30 10.25 17.72 6.58
N GLY A 31 9.86 18.52 5.58
CA GLY A 31 8.60 19.27 5.61
C GLY A 31 7.36 18.45 5.23
N ALA A 32 7.53 17.24 4.72
CA ALA A 32 6.41 16.38 4.33
C ALA A 32 5.76 15.70 5.55
N ASP A 33 4.43 15.74 5.63
CA ASP A 33 3.69 14.98 6.65
C ASP A 33 3.65 13.48 6.30
N PHE A 34 4.70 12.77 6.70
CA PHE A 34 4.81 11.33 6.48
C PHE A 34 3.68 10.54 7.15
N ASN A 35 3.16 10.99 8.30
CA ASN A 35 2.12 10.28 9.02
C ASN A 35 0.80 10.30 8.23
N PHE A 36 0.43 11.47 7.69
CA PHE A 36 -0.69 11.61 6.78
C PHE A 36 -0.50 10.73 5.54
N LEU A 37 0.63 10.86 4.85
CA LEU A 37 0.92 10.13 3.62
C LEU A 37 0.91 8.61 3.83
N ARG A 38 1.42 8.14 4.98
CA ARG A 38 1.38 6.73 5.37
C ARG A 38 -0.06 6.25 5.55
N LYS A 39 -0.90 6.99 6.25
CA LYS A 39 -2.33 6.64 6.43
C LYS A 39 -3.06 6.62 5.09
N LEU A 40 -2.85 7.62 4.23
CA LEU A 40 -3.45 7.71 2.90
C LEU A 40 -3.12 6.48 2.04
N SER A 41 -1.83 6.12 1.99
CA SER A 41 -1.38 4.97 1.24
C SER A 41 -1.89 3.64 1.79
N LEU A 42 -1.87 3.45 3.12
CA LEU A 42 -2.36 2.22 3.75
C LEU A 42 -3.87 2.00 3.51
N SER A 43 -4.67 3.07 3.59
CA SER A 43 -6.10 2.99 3.25
C SER A 43 -6.31 2.58 1.78
N ASN A 44 -5.34 2.85 0.91
CA ASN A 44 -5.40 2.59 -0.53
C ASN A 44 -4.37 1.56 -0.98
N TYR A 45 -4.16 0.48 -0.21
CA TYR A 45 -3.39 -0.70 -0.61
C TYR A 45 -1.90 -0.49 -0.92
N GLY A 46 -1.38 0.72 -0.70
CA GLY A 46 0.01 1.06 -0.93
C GLY A 46 0.78 1.31 0.36
N PHE A 47 1.95 1.92 0.22
CA PHE A 47 2.79 2.35 1.32
C PHE A 47 3.40 3.71 1.03
N ALA A 48 3.92 4.36 2.07
CA ALA A 48 4.68 5.59 1.94
C ALA A 48 6.20 5.33 2.08
N ARG A 49 7.01 6.17 1.43
CA ARG A 49 8.47 6.22 1.56
C ARG A 49 8.93 7.65 1.83
N ASN A 50 9.92 7.81 2.70
CA ASN A 50 10.66 9.05 2.81
C ASN A 50 11.68 9.13 1.67
N ILE A 51 11.85 10.33 1.12
CA ILE A 51 12.91 10.70 0.19
C ILE A 51 13.69 11.81 0.86
N TYR A 52 14.94 11.55 1.22
CA TYR A 52 15.78 12.51 1.95
C TYR A 52 16.44 13.47 0.96
N GLU A 53 16.44 14.77 1.28
CA GLU A 53 17.07 15.82 0.48
C GLU A 53 18.60 15.73 0.57
N ALA A 54 19.17 14.86 -0.25
CA ALA A 54 20.61 14.63 -0.35
C ALA A 54 21.00 14.30 -1.80
N ALA A 55 22.29 14.14 -2.05
CA ALA A 55 22.82 13.87 -3.40
C ALA A 55 22.25 12.57 -4.02
N ASP A 56 21.80 11.63 -3.20
CA ASP A 56 21.25 10.32 -3.60
C ASP A 56 19.71 10.32 -3.74
N ALA A 57 19.02 11.45 -3.55
CA ALA A 57 17.55 11.52 -3.64
C ALA A 57 17.02 10.99 -4.98
N THR A 58 17.76 11.22 -6.06
CA THR A 58 17.43 10.69 -7.39
C THR A 58 17.46 9.16 -7.42
N ASP A 59 18.43 8.53 -6.75
CA ASP A 59 18.54 7.08 -6.70
C ASP A 59 17.50 6.48 -5.75
N GLN A 60 17.15 7.17 -4.65
CA GLN A 60 16.01 6.80 -3.80
C GLN A 60 14.70 6.73 -4.61
N LEU A 61 14.42 7.74 -5.45
CA LEU A 61 13.24 7.77 -6.32
C LEU A 61 13.26 6.65 -7.37
N LYS A 62 14.40 6.44 -8.05
CA LYS A 62 14.55 5.36 -9.03
C LYS A 62 14.33 3.98 -8.40
N ASN A 63 14.93 3.75 -7.23
CA ASN A 63 14.81 2.48 -6.53
C ASN A 63 13.36 2.26 -6.09
N PHE A 64 12.68 3.28 -5.57
CA PHE A 64 11.25 3.21 -5.28
C PHE A 64 10.44 2.84 -6.53
N TYR A 65 10.64 3.53 -7.66
CA TYR A 65 9.91 3.22 -8.88
C TYR A 65 10.13 1.78 -9.35
N LYS A 66 11.38 1.28 -9.30
CA LYS A 66 11.68 -0.13 -9.63
C LYS A 66 10.84 -1.11 -8.83
N THR A 67 10.59 -0.85 -7.53
CA THR A 67 9.77 -1.75 -6.69
C THR A 67 8.31 -1.86 -7.10
N ILE A 68 7.76 -0.85 -7.78
CA ILE A 68 6.32 -0.82 -8.16
C ILE A 68 6.12 -0.84 -9.69
N SER A 69 7.19 -0.77 -10.48
CA SER A 69 7.12 -0.63 -11.95
C SER A 69 6.74 -1.89 -12.70
N SER A 70 6.72 -3.05 -12.04
CA SER A 70 6.50 -4.36 -12.69
C SER A 70 5.36 -5.13 -12.02
N PRO A 71 4.09 -4.70 -12.14
CA PRO A 71 2.95 -5.49 -11.68
C PRO A 71 2.86 -6.79 -12.50
N LEU A 72 2.72 -7.93 -11.82
CA LEU A 72 2.63 -9.26 -12.44
C LEU A 72 1.23 -9.87 -12.34
N LEU A 73 0.54 -9.67 -11.20
CA LEU A 73 -0.81 -10.17 -10.97
C LEU A 73 -1.68 -9.05 -10.40
N SER A 74 -2.99 -9.14 -10.64
CA SER A 74 -4.02 -8.28 -10.07
C SER A 74 -5.12 -9.11 -9.44
N ASN A 75 -5.78 -8.59 -8.40
CA ASN A 75 -6.90 -9.24 -7.70
C ASN A 75 -6.56 -10.65 -7.21
N VAL A 76 -5.47 -10.77 -6.46
CA VAL A 76 -5.01 -12.04 -5.90
C VAL A 76 -5.80 -12.34 -4.62
N THR A 77 -6.47 -13.49 -4.58
CA THR A 77 -7.20 -13.96 -3.40
C THR A 77 -6.66 -15.33 -2.97
N PHE A 78 -6.30 -15.44 -1.69
CA PHE A 78 -5.87 -16.70 -1.10
C PHE A 78 -7.09 -17.48 -0.56
N THR A 79 -7.32 -18.66 -1.12
CA THR A 79 -8.38 -19.58 -0.69
C THR A 79 -7.77 -20.80 0.00
N TYR A 80 -8.49 -21.33 0.99
CA TYR A 80 -8.11 -22.51 1.76
C TYR A 80 -9.25 -23.52 1.73
N LEU A 81 -8.92 -24.80 1.89
CA LEU A 81 -9.93 -25.85 1.93
C LEU A 81 -10.89 -25.63 3.13
N PRO A 82 -12.19 -25.94 2.97
CA PRO A 82 -13.16 -25.80 4.04
C PRO A 82 -12.73 -26.54 5.31
N GLY A 83 -12.82 -25.86 6.46
CA GLY A 83 -12.54 -26.45 7.77
C GLY A 83 -11.05 -26.66 8.10
N GLN A 84 -10.10 -26.19 7.28
CA GLN A 84 -8.66 -26.34 7.60
C GLN A 84 -8.08 -25.21 8.45
N VAL A 85 -8.66 -24.02 8.36
CA VAL A 85 -8.18 -22.80 9.03
C VAL A 85 -9.33 -22.09 9.74
N ASP A 86 -9.00 -21.50 10.88
CA ASP A 86 -9.90 -20.59 11.59
C ASP A 86 -9.97 -19.28 10.81
N ASN A 87 -11.11 -19.07 10.13
CA ASN A 87 -11.31 -17.91 9.28
C ASN A 87 -11.21 -16.57 10.02
N SER A 88 -11.48 -16.54 11.33
CA SER A 88 -11.41 -15.32 12.13
C SER A 88 -9.98 -14.92 12.49
N SER A 89 -9.04 -15.86 12.41
CA SER A 89 -7.63 -15.66 12.76
C SER A 89 -6.75 -15.19 11.60
N ARG A 90 -7.30 -15.20 10.38
CA ARG A 90 -6.54 -14.93 9.15
C ARG A 90 -6.20 -13.45 9.03
N THR A 91 -4.97 -13.15 8.63
CA THR A 91 -4.62 -11.82 8.11
C THR A 91 -5.30 -11.58 6.76
N LYS A 92 -5.06 -10.40 6.17
CA LYS A 92 -5.56 -10.04 4.84
C LYS A 92 -5.26 -11.15 3.81
N ILE A 93 -6.28 -11.53 3.03
CA ILE A 93 -6.21 -12.60 2.02
C ILE A 93 -6.41 -12.10 0.60
N ASP A 94 -6.89 -10.86 0.46
CA ASP A 94 -7.17 -10.21 -0.82
C ASP A 94 -6.14 -9.10 -1.06
N PHE A 95 -5.48 -9.16 -2.22
CA PHE A 95 -4.43 -8.23 -2.59
C PHE A 95 -4.72 -7.70 -4.01
N PRO A 96 -4.82 -6.37 -4.19
CA PRO A 96 -5.19 -5.81 -5.50
C PRO A 96 -4.09 -5.99 -6.55
N VAL A 97 -2.82 -6.07 -6.15
CA VAL A 97 -1.70 -6.25 -7.05
C VAL A 97 -0.56 -7.03 -6.39
N PHE A 98 0.21 -7.73 -7.22
CA PHE A 98 1.50 -8.33 -6.87
C PHE A 98 2.58 -7.80 -7.83
N PHE A 99 3.70 -7.32 -7.30
CA PHE A 99 4.82 -6.79 -8.09
C PHE A 99 5.96 -7.79 -8.21
N ASN A 100 6.70 -7.74 -9.32
CA ASN A 100 7.90 -8.52 -9.52
C ASN A 100 8.95 -8.23 -8.44
N GLY A 101 9.50 -9.27 -7.82
CA GLY A 101 10.46 -9.15 -6.72
C GLY A 101 9.85 -8.78 -5.36
N SER A 102 8.52 -8.69 -5.26
CA SER A 102 7.80 -8.53 -3.99
C SER A 102 7.31 -9.87 -3.42
N GLU A 103 6.69 -9.85 -2.24
CA GLU A 103 6.11 -11.02 -1.58
C GLU A 103 4.73 -10.68 -1.00
N LEU A 104 3.79 -11.63 -1.07
CA LEU A 104 2.52 -11.59 -0.34
C LEU A 104 2.56 -12.62 0.78
N ALA A 105 2.30 -12.16 2.01
CA ALA A 105 2.27 -13.01 3.19
C ALA A 105 0.86 -13.09 3.78
N VAL A 106 0.42 -14.30 4.12
CA VAL A 106 -0.84 -14.56 4.83
C VAL A 106 -0.54 -15.44 6.03
N ALA A 107 -1.03 -15.05 7.20
CA ALA A 107 -0.92 -15.82 8.43
C ALA A 107 -2.32 -16.15 8.98
N GLY A 108 -2.42 -17.21 9.77
CA GLY A 108 -3.65 -17.65 10.41
C GLY A 108 -3.41 -18.89 11.27
N LYS A 109 -4.44 -19.33 11.98
CA LYS A 109 -4.45 -20.51 12.83
C LYS A 109 -5.12 -21.68 12.11
N ILE A 110 -4.49 -22.86 12.13
CA ILE A 110 -5.10 -24.12 11.68
C ILE A 110 -6.15 -24.60 12.69
N ASN A 111 -7.18 -25.29 12.21
CA ASN A 111 -8.19 -25.91 13.08
C ASN A 111 -7.67 -27.15 13.80
#